data_AF-A0A167XSV1-F1
#
_entry.id   AF-A0A167XSV1-F1
#
_cell.length_a   1.000
_cell.length_b   1.000
_cell.length_c   1.000
_cell.angle_alpha   90.00
_cell.angle_beta   90.00
_cell.angle_gamma   90.00
#
_symmetry.space_group_name_H-M   'P 1'
#
loop_
_entity.id
_entity.type
_entity.pdbx_description
1 polymer ?
#
loop_
_entity_poly.entity_id
_entity_poly.type
_entity_poly.pdbx_seq_one_letter_code
_entity_poly.pdbx_strand_id
1 'polypeptide(L)'
;MKLDRKDILKALETITIAGEGKNMVESGAIANVITFGDEVVVDLVLHTPAMHIKKRAEDDIKKAILELVSAAAKIKINSKVEVPDKPEIKGKQIPGIKNIIGVASGKGGVGKSTVTANLAVSLAKMGFSVGILDADIYGPSMPIMFDVESEKPISVTVDGKSKMKPVESYEVKILSIGFFTAPSQAVIWRGPMASKALNQMIFDADWGELDFMLVDLPPGTGDIHLSIVQSLPITGVVIVSTPQAVALADAKKGVSMFMSEAINVPVLGIIENMAYFTPEELPENKYYIFGKEGARNLADDLEVPFLGEVPIVQSIREAGDYGRPAAMQSGSIIETVFEEITRNVVREVISRNESLPATEAVKITTMAGCSAVNKK
;
A
#
# COMPACT_ATOMS: atom_id res chain seq x y z
N MET A 1 -2.15 60.23 -18.97
CA MET A 1 -3.12 59.35 -19.65
C MET A 1 -3.54 58.31 -18.62
N LYS A 2 -4.84 58.17 -18.31
CA LYS A 2 -5.29 57.27 -17.24
C LYS A 2 -5.52 55.88 -17.85
N LEU A 3 -4.75 54.88 -17.43
CA LEU A 3 -4.88 53.51 -17.92
C LEU A 3 -6.18 52.90 -17.36
N ASP A 4 -7.13 52.58 -18.25
CA ASP A 4 -8.39 51.94 -17.87
C ASP A 4 -8.22 50.42 -17.82
N ARG A 5 -8.66 49.82 -16.71
CA ARG A 5 -8.69 48.38 -16.49
C ARG A 5 -9.49 47.66 -17.58
N LYS A 6 -10.57 48.27 -18.09
CA LYS A 6 -11.41 47.67 -19.14
C LYS A 6 -10.66 47.49 -20.46
N ASP A 7 -9.82 48.44 -20.81
CA ASP A 7 -9.04 48.39 -22.06
C ASP A 7 -7.91 47.37 -21.96
N ILE A 8 -7.31 47.22 -20.77
CA ILE A 8 -6.33 46.17 -20.51
C ILE A 8 -6.97 44.79 -20.61
N LEU A 9 -8.13 44.55 -19.98
CA LEU A 9 -8.82 43.27 -20.07
C LEU A 9 -9.18 42.89 -21.52
N LYS A 10 -9.68 43.86 -22.31
CA LYS A 10 -9.95 43.65 -23.74
C LYS A 10 -8.69 43.30 -24.54
N ALA A 11 -7.55 43.92 -24.24
CA ALA A 11 -6.29 43.56 -24.89
C ALA A 11 -5.89 42.11 -24.55
N LEU A 12 -6.07 41.69 -23.30
CA LEU A 12 -5.73 40.33 -22.84
C LEU A 12 -6.66 39.24 -23.39
N GLU A 13 -7.91 39.55 -23.74
CA GLU A 13 -8.83 38.63 -24.44
C GLU A 13 -8.31 38.20 -25.82
N THR A 14 -7.36 38.93 -26.41
CA THR A 14 -6.76 38.57 -27.71
C THR A 14 -5.71 37.46 -27.62
N ILE A 15 -5.28 37.11 -26.41
CA ILE A 15 -4.22 36.13 -26.17
C ILE A 15 -4.83 34.78 -25.75
N THR A 16 -4.35 33.69 -26.35
CA THR A 16 -4.71 32.32 -25.97
C THR A 16 -3.51 31.61 -25.33
N ILE A 17 -3.75 30.89 -24.24
CA ILE A 17 -2.70 30.09 -23.59
C ILE A 17 -2.64 28.72 -24.27
N ALA A 18 -1.44 28.30 -24.65
CA ALA A 18 -1.19 27.01 -25.27
C ALA A 18 -1.65 25.87 -24.33
N GLY A 19 -2.65 25.09 -24.77
CA GLY A 19 -3.20 23.96 -24.02
C GLY A 19 -4.58 24.20 -23.38
N GLU A 20 -5.05 25.45 -23.25
CA GLU A 20 -6.33 25.76 -22.57
C GLU A 20 -7.50 26.01 -23.54
N GLY A 21 -7.23 26.26 -24.82
CA GLY A 21 -8.27 26.37 -25.87
C GLY A 21 -9.22 27.57 -25.74
N LYS A 22 -9.00 28.46 -24.77
CA LYS A 22 -9.76 29.70 -24.50
C LYS A 22 -8.81 30.90 -24.38
N ASN A 23 -9.35 32.12 -24.41
CA ASN A 23 -8.55 33.33 -24.17
C ASN A 23 -8.16 33.47 -22.68
N MET A 24 -7.12 34.27 -22.37
CA MET A 24 -6.54 34.42 -21.03
C MET A 24 -7.54 34.90 -19.96
N VAL A 25 -8.57 35.66 -20.34
CA VAL A 25 -9.57 36.19 -19.40
C VAL A 25 -10.64 35.13 -19.15
N GLU A 26 -11.14 34.48 -20.19
CA GLU A 26 -12.14 33.41 -20.13
C GLU A 26 -11.61 32.12 -19.48
N SER A 27 -10.30 31.85 -19.60
CA SER A 27 -9.68 30.70 -18.94
C SER A 27 -9.47 30.90 -17.44
N GLY A 28 -9.66 32.13 -16.95
CA GLY A 28 -9.39 32.48 -15.54
C GLY A 28 -7.91 32.65 -15.23
N ALA A 29 -7.04 32.66 -16.24
CA ALA A 29 -5.60 32.85 -16.06
C ALA A 29 -5.25 34.27 -15.57
N ILE A 30 -6.07 35.28 -15.88
CA ILE A 30 -5.92 36.62 -15.30
C ILE A 30 -6.71 36.70 -13.99
N ALA A 31 -6.02 36.52 -12.86
CA ALA A 31 -6.64 36.60 -11.54
C ALA A 31 -6.97 38.05 -11.15
N ASN A 32 -6.09 38.99 -11.52
CA ASN A 32 -6.30 40.40 -11.21
C ASN A 32 -5.54 41.33 -12.15
N VAL A 33 -6.05 42.56 -12.30
CA VAL A 33 -5.40 43.65 -13.01
C VAL A 33 -5.59 44.92 -12.20
N ILE A 34 -4.49 45.55 -11.80
CA ILE A 34 -4.48 46.79 -11.03
C ILE A 34 -3.72 47.86 -11.82
N THR A 35 -4.26 49.08 -11.90
CA THR A 35 -3.61 50.21 -12.56
C THR A 35 -3.31 51.33 -11.56
N PHE A 36 -2.08 51.83 -11.58
CA PHE A 36 -1.62 52.97 -10.77
C PHE A 36 -0.87 53.97 -11.66
N GLY A 37 -1.56 55.03 -12.10
CA GLY A 37 -0.94 56.03 -12.97
C GLY A 37 -0.54 55.44 -14.32
N ASP A 38 0.77 55.30 -14.55
CA ASP A 38 1.40 54.68 -15.73
C ASP A 38 1.77 53.20 -15.52
N GLU A 39 1.57 52.65 -14.32
CA GLU A 39 1.90 51.26 -13.99
C GLU A 39 0.67 50.34 -14.11
N VAL A 40 0.88 49.16 -14.72
CA VAL A 40 -0.09 48.06 -14.81
C VAL A 40 0.51 46.84 -14.11
N VAL A 41 -0.18 46.35 -13.08
CA VAL A 41 0.14 45.10 -12.40
C VAL A 41 -0.86 44.03 -12.84
N VAL A 42 -0.37 42.93 -13.42
CA VAL A 42 -1.17 41.79 -13.85
C VAL A 42 -0.80 40.58 -12.99
N ASP A 43 -1.79 40.01 -12.31
CA ASP A 43 -1.65 38.76 -11.58
C ASP A 43 -2.08 37.60 -12.49
N LEU A 44 -1.09 36.81 -12.94
CA LEU A 44 -1.25 35.69 -13.86
C LEU A 44 -1.22 34.37 -13.07
N VAL A 45 -2.25 33.55 -13.23
CA VAL A 45 -2.35 32.20 -12.69
C VAL A 45 -2.25 31.21 -13.85
N LEU A 46 -1.31 30.26 -13.75
CA LEU A 46 -1.11 29.22 -14.76
C LEU A 46 -1.34 27.84 -14.16
N HIS A 47 -2.01 26.96 -14.89
CA HIS A 47 -2.28 25.58 -14.46
C HIS A 47 -1.21 24.57 -14.89
N THR A 48 -0.16 25.04 -15.56
CA THR A 48 0.93 24.20 -16.07
C THR A 48 2.29 24.66 -15.52
N PRO A 49 3.14 23.74 -15.03
CA PRO A 49 4.45 24.06 -14.47
C PRO A 49 5.54 24.30 -15.52
N ALA A 50 5.22 24.26 -16.82
CA ALA A 50 6.21 24.38 -17.89
C ALA A 50 6.74 25.82 -18.01
N MET A 51 8.02 26.02 -17.68
CA MET A 51 8.66 27.35 -17.69
C MET A 51 8.58 28.08 -19.04
N HIS A 52 8.61 27.37 -20.15
CA HIS A 52 8.53 27.98 -21.49
C HIS A 52 7.15 28.58 -21.79
N ILE A 53 6.07 27.98 -21.26
CA ILE A 53 4.71 28.50 -21.41
C ILE A 53 4.54 29.75 -20.54
N LYS A 54 5.05 29.71 -19.31
CA LYS A 54 5.07 30.86 -18.40
C LYS A 54 5.74 32.08 -19.04
N LYS A 55 6.97 31.91 -19.55
CA LYS A 55 7.72 33.02 -20.15
C LYS A 55 7.02 33.59 -21.39
N ARG A 56 6.47 32.71 -22.24
CA ARG A 56 5.73 33.13 -23.42
C ARG A 56 4.47 33.93 -23.05
N ALA A 57 3.70 33.47 -22.08
CA ALA A 57 2.52 34.18 -21.60
C ALA A 57 2.86 35.58 -21.04
N GLU A 58 3.95 35.69 -20.26
CA GLU A 58 4.42 36.99 -19.75
C GLU A 58 4.83 37.95 -20.87
N ASP A 59 5.50 37.45 -21.92
CA ASP A 59 5.91 38.26 -23.06
C ASP A 59 4.71 38.69 -23.94
N ASP A 60 3.76 37.78 -24.16
CA ASP A 60 2.53 38.07 -24.92
C ASP A 60 1.67 39.13 -24.20
N ILE A 61 1.55 39.06 -22.87
CA ILE A 61 0.85 40.07 -22.05
C ILE A 61 1.51 41.44 -22.19
N LYS A 62 2.84 41.51 -22.07
CA LYS A 62 3.57 42.78 -22.22
C LYS A 62 3.35 43.38 -23.59
N LYS A 63 3.46 42.56 -24.63
CA LYS A 63 3.28 42.99 -26.01
C LYS A 63 1.88 43.53 -26.26
N ALA A 64 0.84 42.82 -25.84
CA ALA A 64 -0.54 43.24 -26.05
C ALA A 64 -0.86 44.58 -25.36
N ILE A 65 -0.39 44.78 -24.13
CA ILE A 65 -0.62 46.04 -23.40
C ILE A 65 0.14 47.21 -24.04
N LEU A 66 1.38 46.99 -24.47
CA LEU A 66 2.18 48.05 -25.12
C LEU A 66 1.63 48.44 -26.50
N GLU A 67 1.13 47.46 -27.27
CA GLU A 67 0.62 47.69 -28.63
C GLU A 67 -0.83 48.22 -28.65
N LEU A 68 -1.71 47.68 -27.79
CA LEU A 68 -3.15 47.96 -27.86
C LEU A 68 -3.63 49.00 -26.85
N VAL A 69 -2.86 49.29 -25.79
CA VAL A 69 -3.29 50.18 -24.71
C VAL A 69 -2.38 51.41 -24.61
N SER A 70 -1.08 51.23 -24.35
CA SER A 70 -0.14 52.34 -24.27
C SER A 70 1.32 51.90 -24.36
N ALA A 71 2.05 52.48 -25.31
CA ALA A 71 3.49 52.24 -25.48
C ALA A 71 4.36 52.75 -24.30
N ALA A 72 3.81 53.57 -23.41
CA ALA A 72 4.50 54.14 -22.25
C ALA A 72 4.16 53.45 -20.92
N ALA A 73 3.33 52.39 -20.93
CA ALA A 73 2.93 51.70 -19.71
C ALA A 73 4.09 50.91 -19.08
N LYS A 74 4.26 51.03 -17.77
CA LYS A 74 5.18 50.18 -16.98
C LYS A 74 4.42 48.93 -16.56
N ILE A 75 4.87 47.76 -17.00
CA ILE A 75 4.13 46.49 -16.79
C ILE A 75 4.88 45.61 -15.80
N LYS A 76 4.20 45.24 -14.72
CA LYS A 76 4.66 44.26 -13.74
C LYS A 76 3.73 43.04 -13.77
N ILE A 77 4.30 41.85 -13.93
CA ILE A 77 3.52 40.60 -13.95
C ILE A 77 3.91 39.77 -12.74
N ASN A 78 2.94 39.43 -11.91
CA ASN A 78 3.11 38.47 -10.82
C ASN A 78 2.52 37.13 -11.27
N SER A 79 3.37 36.13 -11.46
CA SER A 79 2.96 34.84 -12.00
C SER A 79 2.98 33.75 -10.93
N LYS A 80 1.80 33.15 -10.67
CA LYS A 80 1.61 32.03 -9.74
C LYS A 80 1.21 30.79 -10.55
N VAL A 81 1.80 29.64 -10.23
CA VAL A 81 1.38 28.36 -10.83
C VAL A 81 0.45 27.68 -9.84
N GLU A 82 -0.82 27.50 -10.21
CA GLU A 82 -1.81 26.75 -9.42
C GLU A 82 -2.18 25.51 -10.21
N VAL A 83 -1.58 24.38 -9.88
CA VAL A 83 -1.98 23.10 -10.48
C VAL A 83 -3.31 22.71 -9.80
N PRO A 84 -4.41 22.51 -10.54
CA PRO A 84 -5.64 22.03 -9.94
C PRO A 84 -5.37 20.68 -9.27
N ASP A 85 -5.80 20.50 -8.02
CA ASP A 85 -5.88 19.18 -7.42
C ASP A 85 -6.80 18.34 -8.31
N LYS A 86 -6.21 17.39 -9.06
CA LYS A 86 -6.99 16.27 -9.61
C LYS A 86 -7.72 15.66 -8.43
N PRO A 87 -9.00 15.26 -8.54
CA PRO A 87 -9.69 14.54 -7.47
C PRO A 87 -8.83 13.34 -7.09
N GLU A 88 -8.11 13.50 -5.98
CA GLU A 88 -7.14 12.54 -5.51
C GLU A 88 -7.95 11.38 -4.98
N ILE A 89 -7.86 10.23 -5.62
CA ILE A 89 -8.09 8.97 -4.91
C ILE A 89 -6.89 8.82 -3.98
N LYS A 90 -6.89 9.56 -2.86
CA LYS A 90 -6.14 9.15 -1.67
C LYS A 90 -6.79 7.83 -1.28
N GLY A 91 -6.05 6.71 -1.32
CA GLY A 91 -6.55 5.50 -0.69
C GLY A 91 -6.97 5.87 0.72
N LYS A 92 -8.19 5.49 1.10
CA LYS A 92 -8.75 5.91 2.38
C LYS A 92 -7.83 5.35 3.47
N GLN A 93 -7.21 6.22 4.27
CA GLN A 93 -6.64 5.76 5.53
C GLN A 93 -7.76 5.09 6.31
N ILE A 94 -7.52 3.88 6.82
CA ILE A 94 -8.47 3.24 7.72
C ILE A 94 -8.24 3.90 9.08
N PRO A 95 -9.20 4.70 9.60
CA PRO A 95 -9.03 5.33 10.89
C PRO A 95 -8.81 4.26 11.97
N GLY A 96 -7.90 4.53 12.89
CA GLY A 96 -7.60 3.68 14.04
C GLY A 96 -6.53 2.60 13.81
N ILE A 97 -5.99 2.45 12.60
CA ILE A 97 -4.94 1.45 12.33
C ILE A 97 -3.59 2.12 12.17
N LYS A 98 -2.62 1.79 13.04
CA LYS A 98 -1.29 2.41 13.05
C LYS A 98 -0.35 1.81 12.01
N ASN A 99 -0.27 0.48 11.93
CA ASN A 99 0.63 -0.22 11.01
C ASN A 99 -0.12 -1.29 10.22
N ILE A 100 0.02 -1.27 8.89
CA ILE A 100 -0.53 -2.30 8.00
C ILE A 100 0.64 -3.07 7.41
N ILE A 101 0.76 -4.36 7.74
CA ILE A 101 1.83 -5.23 7.27
C ILE A 101 1.25 -6.23 6.27
N GLY A 102 1.69 -6.18 5.02
CA GLY A 102 1.39 -7.23 4.06
C GLY A 102 2.27 -8.46 4.31
N VAL A 103 1.70 -9.66 4.30
CA VAL A 103 2.47 -10.92 4.30
C VAL A 103 2.31 -11.54 2.92
N ALA A 104 3.39 -11.61 2.15
CA ALA A 104 3.39 -12.09 0.77
C ALA A 104 4.24 -13.34 0.60
N SER A 105 3.98 -14.08 -0.48
CA SER A 105 4.83 -15.19 -0.91
C SER A 105 4.83 -15.29 -2.42
N GLY A 106 5.98 -15.59 -3.01
CA GLY A 106 6.07 -15.78 -4.47
C GLY A 106 5.33 -17.02 -4.99
N LYS A 107 5.04 -18.00 -4.13
CA LYS A 107 4.40 -19.25 -4.50
C LYS A 107 3.45 -19.75 -3.42
N GLY A 108 2.40 -20.48 -3.81
CA GLY A 108 1.53 -21.20 -2.89
C GLY A 108 2.24 -22.36 -2.19
N GLY A 109 1.82 -22.67 -0.96
CA GLY A 109 2.32 -23.81 -0.20
C GLY A 109 3.61 -23.56 0.61
N VAL A 110 4.17 -22.35 0.60
CA VAL A 110 5.34 -21.99 1.44
C VAL A 110 4.99 -21.74 2.91
N GLY A 111 3.70 -21.86 3.29
CA GLY A 111 3.22 -21.63 4.65
C GLY A 111 3.05 -20.15 5.04
N LYS A 112 2.84 -19.26 4.06
CA LYS A 112 2.54 -17.83 4.26
C LYS A 112 1.46 -17.61 5.34
N SER A 113 0.28 -18.19 5.17
CA SER A 113 -0.84 -18.05 6.09
C SER A 113 -0.51 -18.56 7.50
N THR A 114 0.21 -19.68 7.60
CA THR A 114 0.71 -20.20 8.89
C THR A 114 1.62 -19.17 9.57
N VAL A 115 2.55 -18.56 8.83
CA VAL A 115 3.40 -17.49 9.37
C VAL A 115 2.57 -16.28 9.79
N THR A 116 1.59 -15.86 8.99
CA THR A 116 0.68 -14.75 9.32
C THR A 116 -0.07 -14.99 10.64
N ALA A 117 -0.67 -16.17 10.81
CA ALA A 117 -1.41 -16.54 12.01
C ALA A 117 -0.53 -16.53 13.27
N ASN A 118 0.68 -17.11 13.18
CA ASN A 118 1.62 -17.18 14.29
C ASN A 118 2.24 -15.82 14.63
N LEU A 119 2.50 -14.98 13.62
CA LEU A 119 2.93 -13.60 13.82
C LEU A 119 1.85 -12.78 14.55
N ALA A 120 0.58 -12.95 14.17
CA ALA A 120 -0.53 -12.23 14.78
C ALA A 120 -0.68 -12.54 16.28
N VAL A 121 -0.71 -13.82 16.65
CA VAL A 121 -0.83 -14.19 18.07
C VAL A 121 0.42 -13.82 18.85
N SER A 122 1.60 -13.81 18.22
CA SER A 122 2.84 -13.36 18.88
C SER A 122 2.82 -11.87 19.16
N LEU A 123 2.32 -11.05 18.23
CA LEU A 123 2.08 -9.62 18.45
C LEU A 123 1.04 -9.39 19.57
N ALA A 124 -0.05 -10.15 19.58
CA ALA A 124 -1.07 -10.05 20.63
C ALA A 124 -0.49 -10.41 22.01
N LYS A 125 0.31 -11.48 22.11
CA LYS A 125 1.03 -11.85 23.35
C LYS A 125 2.01 -10.78 23.83
N MET A 126 2.55 -9.96 22.93
CA MET A 126 3.38 -8.80 23.28
C MET A 126 2.55 -7.58 23.77
N GLY A 127 1.23 -7.68 23.76
CA GLY A 127 0.30 -6.65 24.25
C GLY A 127 -0.20 -5.66 23.19
N PHE A 128 0.05 -5.92 21.91
CA PHE A 128 -0.46 -5.08 20.82
C PHE A 128 -1.91 -5.42 20.47
N SER A 129 -2.69 -4.43 20.02
CA SER A 129 -3.99 -4.71 19.39
C SER A 129 -3.79 -5.13 17.93
N VAL A 130 -4.25 -6.34 17.59
CA VAL A 130 -3.94 -7.00 16.30
C VAL A 130 -5.20 -7.36 15.52
N GLY A 131 -5.16 -7.09 14.21
CA GLY A 131 -6.12 -7.59 13.24
C GLY A 131 -5.47 -8.40 12.13
N ILE A 132 -6.20 -9.36 11.57
CA ILE A 132 -5.86 -10.10 10.34
C ILE A 132 -6.95 -9.87 9.31
N LEU A 133 -6.53 -9.39 8.14
CA LEU A 133 -7.32 -9.41 6.93
C LEU A 133 -6.82 -10.55 6.04
N ASP A 134 -7.60 -11.60 5.90
CA ASP A 134 -7.33 -12.71 4.97
C ASP A 134 -7.78 -12.32 3.57
N ALA A 135 -6.79 -12.00 2.73
CA ALA A 135 -7.00 -11.61 1.34
C ALA A 135 -6.72 -12.76 0.35
N ASP A 136 -6.44 -13.97 0.84
CA ASP A 136 -6.28 -15.15 -0.01
C ASP A 136 -7.64 -15.74 -0.38
N ILE A 137 -8.25 -15.16 -1.42
CA ILE A 137 -9.64 -15.45 -1.80
C ILE A 137 -9.82 -16.88 -2.33
N TYR A 138 -8.75 -17.49 -2.83
CA TYR A 138 -8.80 -18.81 -3.46
C TYR A 138 -8.55 -19.96 -2.47
N GLY A 139 -7.95 -19.66 -1.32
CA GLY A 139 -7.66 -20.64 -0.28
C GLY A 139 -7.66 -19.99 1.10
N PRO A 140 -8.80 -19.41 1.55
CA PRO A 140 -8.88 -18.78 2.85
C PRO A 140 -8.60 -19.82 3.93
N SER A 141 -7.65 -19.52 4.81
CA SER A 141 -7.18 -20.46 5.83
C SER A 141 -7.25 -19.89 7.24
N MET A 142 -7.41 -18.57 7.38
CA MET A 142 -7.51 -17.93 8.70
C MET A 142 -8.69 -18.46 9.53
N PRO A 143 -9.89 -18.71 8.98
CA PRO A 143 -10.98 -19.26 9.79
C PRO A 143 -10.65 -20.62 10.42
N ILE A 144 -9.97 -21.50 9.67
CA ILE A 144 -9.51 -22.81 10.16
C ILE A 144 -8.44 -22.62 11.23
N MET A 145 -7.41 -21.83 10.93
CA MET A 145 -6.23 -21.65 11.80
C MET A 145 -6.54 -20.98 13.15
N PHE A 146 -7.73 -20.38 13.31
CA PHE A 146 -8.19 -19.72 14.53
C PHE A 146 -9.42 -20.39 15.18
N ASP A 147 -9.83 -21.57 14.69
CA ASP A 147 -10.99 -22.34 15.16
C ASP A 147 -12.31 -21.53 15.11
N VAL A 148 -12.54 -20.84 14.00
CA VAL A 148 -13.71 -19.97 13.78
C VAL A 148 -14.40 -20.21 12.43
N GLU A 149 -14.25 -21.40 11.86
CA GLU A 149 -14.87 -21.75 10.56
C GLU A 149 -16.40 -21.65 10.56
N SER A 150 -17.03 -21.93 11.71
CA SER A 150 -18.49 -21.83 11.87
C SER A 150 -18.97 -20.41 12.15
N GLU A 151 -18.07 -19.48 12.44
CA GLU A 151 -18.41 -18.10 12.78
C GLU A 151 -18.74 -17.29 11.52
N LYS A 152 -19.54 -16.24 11.73
CA LYS A 152 -19.85 -15.27 10.68
C LYS A 152 -19.76 -13.85 11.24
N PRO A 153 -19.11 -12.93 10.52
CA PRO A 153 -19.15 -11.51 10.85
C PRO A 153 -20.59 -11.03 10.94
N ILE A 154 -20.94 -10.46 12.10
CA ILE A 154 -22.26 -9.88 12.33
C ILE A 154 -22.26 -8.40 11.93
N SER A 155 -23.43 -7.88 11.59
CA SER A 155 -23.58 -6.45 11.34
C SER A 155 -23.83 -5.71 12.66
N VAL A 156 -23.08 -4.64 12.90
CA VAL A 156 -23.21 -3.73 14.06
C VAL A 156 -23.42 -2.30 13.59
N THR A 157 -24.07 -1.47 14.39
CA THR A 157 -24.26 -0.05 14.07
C THR A 157 -23.21 0.79 14.80
N VAL A 158 -22.34 1.46 14.05
CA VAL A 158 -21.31 2.37 14.55
C VAL A 158 -21.49 3.73 13.89
N ASP A 159 -21.65 4.79 14.68
CA ASP A 159 -21.94 6.15 14.20
C ASP A 159 -23.11 6.24 13.21
N GLY A 160 -24.17 5.46 13.48
CA GLY A 160 -25.36 5.39 12.63
C GLY A 160 -25.16 4.65 11.29
N LYS A 161 -23.99 4.03 11.07
CA LYS A 161 -23.69 3.23 9.88
C LYS A 161 -23.60 1.75 10.22
N SER A 162 -24.14 0.92 9.35
CA SER A 162 -23.99 -0.54 9.43
C SER A 162 -22.55 -0.91 9.07
N LYS A 163 -21.83 -1.53 10.00
CA LYS A 163 -20.47 -2.05 9.83
C LYS A 163 -20.40 -3.53 10.12
N MET A 164 -19.44 -4.21 9.51
CA MET A 164 -19.13 -5.60 9.77
C MET A 164 -18.25 -5.71 11.01
N LYS A 165 -18.70 -6.44 12.04
CA LYS A 165 -17.87 -6.74 13.22
C LYS A 165 -16.91 -7.90 12.88
N PRO A 166 -15.59 -7.71 12.98
CA PRO A 166 -14.63 -8.80 12.84
C PRO A 166 -14.92 -9.94 13.83
N VAL A 167 -14.61 -11.17 13.42
CA VAL A 167 -14.61 -12.32 14.34
C VAL A 167 -13.37 -12.22 15.22
N GLU A 168 -13.48 -12.53 16.51
CA GLU A 168 -12.36 -12.41 17.45
C GLU A 168 -11.99 -13.80 17.99
N SER A 169 -10.69 -14.13 17.93
CA SER A 169 -10.14 -15.36 18.51
C SER A 169 -8.70 -15.10 18.94
N TYR A 170 -8.30 -15.62 20.10
CA TYR A 170 -6.98 -15.40 20.71
C TYR A 170 -6.54 -13.92 20.72
N GLU A 171 -7.46 -13.01 21.07
CA GLU A 171 -7.23 -11.55 21.11
C GLU A 171 -6.88 -10.92 19.75
N VAL A 172 -7.09 -11.65 18.66
CA VAL A 172 -6.89 -11.19 17.28
C VAL A 172 -8.24 -11.00 16.60
N LYS A 173 -8.44 -9.84 15.99
CA LYS A 173 -9.62 -9.56 15.13
C LYS A 173 -9.40 -10.12 13.74
N ILE A 174 -10.37 -10.79 13.15
CA ILE A 174 -10.21 -11.53 11.91
C ILE A 174 -11.36 -11.20 10.97
N LEU A 175 -11.02 -10.86 9.73
CA LEU A 175 -11.95 -10.89 8.59
C LEU A 175 -11.34 -11.71 7.47
N SER A 176 -12.12 -12.64 6.96
CA SER A 176 -11.77 -13.51 5.85
C SER A 176 -12.94 -13.67 4.92
N ILE A 177 -12.64 -13.82 3.63
CA ILE A 177 -13.67 -14.21 2.66
C ILE A 177 -14.28 -15.58 3.01
N GLY A 178 -13.53 -16.44 3.72
CA GLY A 178 -13.95 -17.76 4.14
C GLY A 178 -15.23 -17.74 4.99
N PHE A 179 -15.51 -16.66 5.71
CA PHE A 179 -16.75 -16.52 6.48
C PHE A 179 -18.01 -16.37 5.62
N PHE A 180 -17.86 -15.94 4.37
CA PHE A 180 -18.98 -15.68 3.44
C PHE A 180 -19.24 -16.86 2.50
N THR A 181 -18.44 -17.92 2.59
CA THR A 181 -18.54 -19.11 1.75
C THR A 181 -18.79 -20.34 2.62
N ALA A 182 -19.75 -21.17 2.26
CA ALA A 182 -19.90 -22.47 2.93
C ALA A 182 -18.68 -23.35 2.62
N PRO A 183 -18.11 -24.10 3.59
CA PRO A 183 -16.92 -24.93 3.38
C PRO A 183 -17.03 -25.94 2.23
N SER A 184 -18.25 -26.39 1.92
CA SER A 184 -18.54 -27.35 0.85
C SER A 184 -18.79 -26.74 -0.52
N GLN A 185 -18.83 -25.40 -0.63
CA GLN A 185 -19.19 -24.71 -1.86
C GLN A 185 -17.96 -24.10 -2.53
N ALA A 186 -17.59 -24.62 -3.70
CA ALA A 186 -16.62 -23.97 -4.57
C ALA A 186 -17.21 -22.65 -5.10
N VAL A 187 -16.77 -21.52 -4.54
CA VAL A 187 -17.21 -20.20 -4.99
C VAL A 187 -16.22 -19.67 -6.02
N ILE A 188 -16.70 -19.48 -7.25
CA ILE A 188 -15.91 -18.85 -8.32
C ILE A 188 -15.97 -17.34 -8.13
N TRP A 189 -14.99 -16.78 -7.43
CA TRP A 189 -14.83 -15.34 -7.31
C TRP A 189 -14.25 -14.75 -8.60
N ARG A 190 -15.03 -13.95 -9.32
CA ARG A 190 -14.51 -13.12 -10.41
C ARG A 190 -13.74 -11.94 -9.82
N GLY A 191 -12.62 -11.54 -10.43
CA GLY A 191 -11.71 -10.50 -9.93
C GLY A 191 -12.38 -9.22 -9.38
N PRO A 192 -13.37 -8.62 -10.08
CA PRO A 192 -14.09 -7.44 -9.56
C PRO A 192 -14.92 -7.72 -8.30
N MET A 193 -15.51 -8.91 -8.17
CA MET A 193 -16.31 -9.29 -7.00
C MET A 193 -15.40 -9.54 -5.79
N ALA A 194 -14.29 -10.23 -6.01
CA ALA A 194 -13.21 -10.43 -5.05
C ALA A 194 -12.69 -9.09 -4.50
N SER A 195 -12.33 -8.17 -5.41
CA SER A 195 -11.84 -6.84 -5.04
C SER A 195 -12.88 -6.01 -4.28
N LYS A 196 -14.17 -6.11 -4.66
CA LYS A 196 -15.25 -5.45 -3.95
C LYS A 196 -15.42 -5.99 -2.53
N ALA A 197 -15.47 -7.30 -2.35
CA ALA A 197 -15.62 -7.92 -1.04
C ALA A 197 -14.44 -7.55 -0.11
N LEU A 198 -13.22 -7.56 -0.66
CA LEU A 198 -12.03 -7.15 0.07
C LEU A 198 -12.09 -5.68 0.52
N ASN A 199 -12.49 -4.77 -0.37
CA ASN A 199 -12.72 -3.37 -0.02
C ASN A 199 -13.79 -3.20 1.06
N GLN A 200 -14.85 -4.03 1.08
CA GLN A 200 -15.85 -4.00 2.14
C GLN A 200 -15.28 -4.46 3.49
N MET A 201 -14.50 -5.55 3.51
CA MET A 201 -13.82 -6.02 4.74
C MET A 201 -12.80 -5.00 5.25
N ILE A 202 -12.24 -4.18 4.37
CA ILE A 202 -11.32 -3.12 4.73
C ILE A 202 -12.06 -1.89 5.29
N PHE A 203 -13.01 -1.34 4.53
CA PHE A 203 -13.56 0.00 4.78
C PHE A 203 -14.93 0.01 5.47
N ASP A 204 -15.70 -1.07 5.33
CA ASP A 204 -17.03 -1.21 5.92
C ASP A 204 -17.01 -2.10 7.18
N ALA A 205 -15.82 -2.39 7.71
CA ALA A 205 -15.62 -3.13 8.94
C ALA A 205 -15.34 -2.23 10.15
N ASP A 206 -15.71 -2.73 11.33
CA ASP A 206 -15.41 -2.08 12.60
C ASP A 206 -14.14 -2.67 13.24
N TRP A 207 -12.99 -2.31 12.68
CA TRP A 207 -11.69 -2.75 13.20
C TRP A 207 -11.36 -2.15 14.57
N GLY A 208 -11.95 -1.00 14.92
CA GLY A 208 -11.57 -0.23 16.11
C GLY A 208 -10.12 0.27 16.00
N GLU A 209 -9.44 0.34 17.15
CA GLU A 209 -8.03 0.76 17.22
C GLU A 209 -7.10 -0.46 17.18
N LEU A 210 -6.21 -0.49 16.18
CA LEU A 210 -5.22 -1.54 15.96
C LEU A 210 -3.81 -0.96 15.90
N ASP A 211 -2.89 -1.52 16.69
CA ASP A 211 -1.45 -1.27 16.53
C ASP A 211 -0.93 -1.91 15.25
N PHE A 212 -1.42 -3.12 14.94
CA PHE A 212 -1.02 -3.89 13.76
C PHE A 212 -2.22 -4.52 13.05
N MET A 213 -2.31 -4.31 11.74
CA MET A 213 -3.15 -5.11 10.84
C MET A 213 -2.24 -5.92 9.93
N LEU A 214 -2.30 -7.24 10.04
CA LEU A 214 -1.65 -8.15 9.10
C LEU A 214 -2.60 -8.43 7.93
N VAL A 215 -2.09 -8.34 6.70
CA VAL A 215 -2.85 -8.69 5.50
C VAL A 215 -2.24 -9.94 4.89
N ASP A 216 -2.94 -11.06 4.97
CA ASP A 216 -2.52 -12.32 4.35
C ASP A 216 -2.79 -12.23 2.85
N LEU A 217 -1.77 -11.85 2.06
CA LEU A 217 -1.93 -11.62 0.63
C LEU A 217 -2.12 -12.95 -0.11
N PRO A 218 -2.75 -13.00 -1.29
CA PRO A 218 -2.75 -14.21 -2.11
C PRO A 218 -1.32 -14.62 -2.51
N PRO A 219 -1.10 -15.87 -2.96
CA PRO A 219 0.21 -16.27 -3.46
C PRO A 219 0.52 -15.69 -4.84
N GLY A 220 1.81 -15.45 -5.12
CA GLY A 220 2.29 -15.00 -6.42
C GLY A 220 2.53 -13.50 -6.50
N THR A 221 2.45 -12.98 -7.71
CA THR A 221 2.62 -11.55 -8.04
C THR A 221 1.49 -11.10 -8.99
N GLY A 222 0.29 -11.61 -8.78
CA GLY A 222 -0.88 -11.34 -9.63
C GLY A 222 -1.60 -10.03 -9.31
N ASP A 223 -2.61 -9.69 -10.11
CA ASP A 223 -3.30 -8.39 -10.07
C ASP A 223 -3.99 -8.07 -8.73
N ILE A 224 -4.37 -9.08 -7.93
CA ILE A 224 -4.99 -8.85 -6.61
C ILE A 224 -4.02 -8.14 -5.65
N HIS A 225 -2.72 -8.40 -5.75
CA HIS A 225 -1.72 -7.69 -4.95
C HIS A 225 -1.76 -6.20 -5.24
N LEU A 226 -1.83 -5.83 -6.53
CA LEU A 226 -1.93 -4.43 -6.94
C LEU A 226 -3.19 -3.78 -6.40
N SER A 227 -4.34 -4.44 -6.50
CA SER A 227 -5.60 -3.92 -5.94
C SER A 227 -5.50 -3.65 -4.43
N ILE A 228 -4.88 -4.56 -3.66
CA ILE A 228 -4.74 -4.39 -2.21
C ILE A 228 -3.82 -3.22 -1.88
N VAL A 229 -2.67 -3.17 -2.54
CA VAL A 229 -1.64 -2.15 -2.32
C VAL A 229 -2.12 -0.76 -2.80
N GLN A 230 -3.05 -0.71 -3.75
CA GLN A 230 -3.73 0.52 -4.17
C GLN A 230 -4.85 0.94 -3.22
N SER A 231 -5.50 -0.01 -2.56
CA SER A 231 -6.56 0.29 -1.58
C SER A 231 -5.99 0.70 -0.22
N LEU A 232 -4.89 0.07 0.21
CA LEU A 232 -4.35 0.21 1.55
C LEU A 232 -3.00 0.95 1.57
N PRO A 233 -2.81 1.90 2.50
CA PRO A 233 -1.49 2.46 2.78
C PRO A 233 -0.65 1.44 3.57
N ILE A 234 -0.08 0.45 2.87
CA ILE A 234 0.72 -0.62 3.50
C ILE A 234 2.01 -0.03 4.09
N THR A 235 2.22 -0.17 5.40
CA THR A 235 3.44 0.28 6.09
C THR A 235 4.68 -0.44 5.54
N GLY A 236 4.58 -1.74 5.35
CA GLY A 236 5.59 -2.54 4.69
C GLY A 236 5.16 -3.98 4.48
N VAL A 237 5.98 -4.76 3.79
CA VAL A 237 5.69 -6.16 3.44
C VAL A 237 6.75 -7.10 3.96
N VAL A 238 6.30 -8.21 4.55
CA VAL A 238 7.12 -9.37 4.91
C VAL A 238 6.97 -10.42 3.81
N ILE A 239 8.09 -10.95 3.32
CA ILE A 239 8.12 -12.00 2.31
C ILE A 239 8.39 -13.35 2.96
N VAL A 240 7.51 -14.32 2.75
CA VAL A 240 7.68 -15.69 3.19
C VAL A 240 8.13 -16.54 2.02
N SER A 241 9.22 -17.27 2.21
CA SER A 241 9.75 -18.24 1.25
C SER A 241 10.25 -19.49 1.95
N THR A 242 10.61 -20.50 1.19
CA THR A 242 11.29 -21.71 1.65
C THR A 242 12.68 -21.80 0.96
N PRO A 243 13.62 -22.62 1.46
CA PRO A 243 15.00 -22.62 0.95
C PRO A 243 15.18 -23.13 -0.49
N GLN A 244 14.16 -23.78 -1.08
CA GLN A 244 14.25 -24.36 -2.41
C GLN A 244 14.39 -23.26 -3.48
N ALA A 245 15.29 -23.47 -4.44
CA ALA A 245 15.57 -22.53 -5.53
C ALA A 245 14.31 -22.05 -6.28
N VAL A 246 13.30 -22.92 -6.46
CA VAL A 246 12.04 -22.55 -7.13
C VAL A 246 11.25 -21.53 -6.31
N ALA A 247 11.15 -21.71 -4.99
CA ALA A 247 10.47 -20.75 -4.12
C ALA A 247 11.26 -19.43 -4.03
N LEU A 248 12.58 -19.50 -3.95
CA LEU A 248 13.47 -18.33 -3.93
C LEU A 248 13.33 -17.48 -5.21
N ALA A 249 13.24 -18.12 -6.38
CA ALA A 249 13.05 -17.40 -7.64
C ALA A 249 11.75 -16.58 -7.66
N ASP A 250 10.68 -17.10 -7.06
CA ASP A 250 9.41 -16.38 -6.98
C ASP A 250 9.41 -15.34 -5.85
N ALA A 251 10.06 -15.61 -4.71
CA ALA A 251 10.28 -14.62 -3.66
C ALA A 251 11.05 -13.41 -4.17
N LYS A 252 12.09 -13.63 -4.99
CA LYS A 252 12.85 -12.57 -5.66
C LYS A 252 11.96 -11.67 -6.50
N LYS A 253 11.04 -12.24 -7.30
CA LYS A 253 10.06 -11.47 -8.08
C LYS A 253 9.11 -10.69 -7.17
N GLY A 254 8.67 -11.30 -6.08
CA GLY A 254 7.82 -10.65 -5.07
C GLY A 254 8.49 -9.39 -4.50
N VAL A 255 9.75 -9.50 -4.06
CA VAL A 255 10.54 -8.36 -3.56
C VAL A 255 10.66 -7.28 -4.64
N SER A 256 11.07 -7.67 -5.86
CA SER A 256 11.19 -6.72 -6.98
C SER A 256 9.87 -6.02 -7.34
N MET A 257 8.73 -6.71 -7.20
CA MET A 257 7.41 -6.11 -7.43
C MET A 257 7.15 -4.99 -6.42
N PHE A 258 7.26 -5.26 -5.12
CA PHE A 258 6.98 -4.25 -4.08
C PHE A 258 7.95 -3.07 -4.12
N MET A 259 9.23 -3.32 -4.44
CA MET A 259 10.26 -2.29 -4.57
C MET A 259 10.23 -1.54 -5.91
N SER A 260 9.39 -1.96 -6.87
CA SER A 260 9.29 -1.27 -8.16
C SER A 260 8.78 0.16 -7.96
N GLU A 261 9.22 1.10 -8.80
CA GLU A 261 8.80 2.51 -8.70
C GLU A 261 7.27 2.70 -8.79
N ALA A 262 6.58 1.78 -9.47
CA ALA A 262 5.13 1.80 -9.61
C ALA A 262 4.38 1.44 -8.33
N ILE A 263 4.99 0.66 -7.43
CA ILE A 263 4.39 0.21 -6.17
C ILE A 263 5.02 0.90 -4.98
N ASN A 264 6.36 0.89 -4.90
CA ASN A 264 7.14 1.59 -3.89
C ASN A 264 6.68 1.32 -2.44
N VAL A 265 6.42 0.04 -2.13
CA VAL A 265 6.11 -0.40 -0.77
C VAL A 265 7.37 -0.99 -0.14
N PRO A 266 7.79 -0.52 1.05
CA PRO A 266 8.98 -1.04 1.73
C PRO A 266 8.86 -2.54 2.02
N VAL A 267 9.93 -3.28 1.74
CA VAL A 267 10.06 -4.69 2.16
C VAL A 267 10.73 -4.70 3.53
N LEU A 268 9.98 -5.10 4.56
CA LEU A 268 10.46 -5.19 5.95
C LEU A 268 11.44 -6.35 6.13
N GLY A 269 11.36 -7.36 5.27
CA GLY A 269 12.34 -8.44 5.23
C GLY A 269 11.76 -9.77 4.77
N ILE A 270 12.61 -10.80 4.84
CA ILE A 270 12.31 -12.16 4.39
C ILE A 270 12.33 -13.12 5.57
N ILE A 271 11.30 -13.96 5.69
CA ILE A 271 11.24 -15.11 6.61
C ILE A 271 11.48 -16.38 5.79
N GLU A 272 12.43 -17.20 6.24
CA GLU A 272 12.63 -18.55 5.70
C GLU A 272 11.77 -19.55 6.47
N ASN A 273 10.65 -19.95 5.90
CA ASN A 273 9.84 -21.02 6.45
C ASN A 273 10.35 -22.40 6.00
N MET A 274 10.03 -23.44 6.77
CA MET A 274 10.46 -24.82 6.52
C MET A 274 11.99 -24.92 6.34
N ALA A 275 12.76 -24.13 7.09
CA ALA A 275 14.20 -23.97 6.93
C ALA A 275 14.96 -25.27 7.21
N TYR A 276 14.57 -25.97 8.29
CA TYR A 276 15.13 -27.24 8.69
C TYR A 276 14.10 -28.03 9.49
N PHE A 277 14.22 -29.36 9.51
CA PHE A 277 13.51 -30.22 10.45
C PHE A 277 14.37 -30.41 11.70
N THR A 278 13.72 -30.43 12.87
CA THR A 278 14.36 -30.83 14.13
C THR A 278 13.39 -31.72 14.93
N PRO A 279 13.81 -32.92 15.36
CA PRO A 279 12.98 -33.79 16.18
C PRO A 279 12.92 -33.28 17.63
N GLU A 280 11.80 -33.50 18.31
CA GLU A 280 11.60 -33.03 19.68
C GLU A 280 12.59 -33.66 20.66
N GLU A 281 13.00 -34.92 20.44
CA GLU A 281 13.94 -35.59 21.33
C GLU A 281 15.39 -35.10 21.15
N LEU A 282 15.72 -34.44 20.03
CA LEU A 282 17.06 -33.92 19.70
C LEU A 282 16.96 -32.52 19.06
N PRO A 283 16.59 -31.48 19.83
CA PRO A 283 16.31 -30.14 19.32
C PRO A 283 17.52 -29.43 18.69
N GLU A 284 18.74 -29.89 19.01
CA GLU A 284 19.99 -29.37 18.42
C GLU A 284 20.27 -29.93 17.02
N ASN A 285 19.64 -31.05 16.65
CA ASN A 285 19.85 -31.67 15.35
C ASN A 285 18.97 -30.97 14.31
N LYS A 286 19.61 -30.32 13.33
CA LYS A 286 18.95 -29.64 12.21
C LYS A 286 19.17 -30.39 10.90
N TYR A 287 18.07 -30.77 10.25
CA TYR A 287 18.07 -31.44 8.95
C TYR A 287 17.51 -30.50 7.88
N TYR A 288 18.35 -30.05 6.96
CA TYR A 288 17.99 -29.08 5.91
C TYR A 288 17.34 -29.76 4.70
N ILE A 289 16.12 -30.28 4.89
CA ILE A 289 15.39 -31.11 3.89
C ILE A 289 15.21 -30.36 2.56
N PHE A 290 15.06 -29.04 2.62
CA PHE A 290 14.72 -28.20 1.46
C PHE A 290 15.86 -27.30 0.97
N GLY A 291 17.05 -27.44 1.56
CA GLY A 291 18.16 -26.52 1.39
C GLY A 291 18.43 -25.73 2.67
N LYS A 292 19.53 -24.98 2.68
CA LYS A 292 20.03 -24.24 3.83
C LYS A 292 20.26 -22.78 3.46
N GLU A 293 19.78 -21.86 4.30
CA GLU A 293 20.07 -20.42 4.22
C GLU A 293 19.69 -19.79 2.87
N GLY A 294 18.70 -20.36 2.16
CA GLY A 294 18.33 -19.93 0.82
C GLY A 294 17.73 -18.52 0.81
N ALA A 295 16.75 -18.26 1.67
CA ALA A 295 16.09 -16.98 1.81
C ALA A 295 16.97 -15.95 2.54
N ARG A 296 17.89 -16.41 3.41
CA ARG A 296 18.93 -15.57 4.01
C ARG A 296 19.86 -15.01 2.95
N ASN A 297 20.44 -15.88 2.12
CA ASN A 297 21.30 -15.46 1.01
C ASN A 297 20.54 -14.56 0.03
N LEU A 298 19.25 -14.84 -0.23
CA LEU A 298 18.40 -13.98 -1.05
C LEU A 298 18.18 -12.59 -0.42
N ALA A 299 18.02 -12.52 0.90
CA ALA A 299 17.86 -11.26 1.61
C ALA A 299 19.13 -10.40 1.49
N ASP A 300 20.31 -11.02 1.65
CA ASP A 300 21.61 -10.38 1.45
C ASP A 300 21.78 -9.89 0.00
N ASP A 301 21.46 -10.72 -1.00
CA ASP A 301 21.54 -10.39 -2.43
C ASP A 301 20.64 -9.21 -2.83
N LEU A 302 19.51 -9.04 -2.15
CA LEU A 302 18.51 -8.00 -2.42
C LEU A 302 18.63 -6.80 -1.48
N GLU A 303 19.58 -6.81 -0.56
CA GLU A 303 19.80 -5.78 0.45
C GLU A 303 18.54 -5.50 1.29
N VAL A 304 17.79 -6.55 1.63
CA VAL A 304 16.62 -6.49 2.52
C VAL A 304 16.87 -7.26 3.82
N PRO A 305 16.21 -6.91 4.93
CA PRO A 305 16.44 -7.60 6.20
C PRO A 305 16.07 -9.08 6.14
N PHE A 306 16.86 -9.93 6.83
CA PHE A 306 16.47 -11.30 7.13
C PHE A 306 15.82 -11.36 8.52
N LEU A 307 14.58 -11.87 8.58
CA LEU A 307 13.76 -11.78 9.79
C LEU A 307 13.85 -13.04 10.68
N GLY A 308 14.22 -14.18 10.12
CA GLY A 308 14.41 -15.42 10.87
C GLY A 308 14.05 -16.69 10.09
N GLU A 309 14.27 -17.83 10.75
CA GLU A 309 14.03 -19.18 10.21
C GLU A 309 12.94 -19.87 11.02
N VAL A 310 11.95 -20.46 10.35
CA VAL A 310 10.92 -21.29 10.98
C VAL A 310 11.21 -22.76 10.65
N PRO A 311 11.38 -23.62 11.67
CA PRO A 311 11.64 -25.04 11.44
C PRO A 311 10.36 -25.80 11.04
N ILE A 312 10.56 -26.97 10.43
CA ILE A 312 9.54 -27.99 10.27
C ILE A 312 9.47 -28.76 11.59
N VAL A 313 8.37 -28.61 12.31
CA VAL A 313 8.04 -29.45 13.46
C VAL A 313 6.58 -29.89 13.35
N GLN A 314 6.28 -31.07 13.87
CA GLN A 314 4.94 -31.65 13.82
C GLN A 314 3.89 -30.74 14.46
N SER A 315 4.26 -30.07 15.55
CA SER A 315 3.34 -29.23 16.32
C SER A 315 2.81 -28.04 15.52
N ILE A 316 3.52 -27.52 14.52
CA ILE A 316 3.01 -26.44 13.64
C ILE A 316 1.84 -26.93 12.79
N ARG A 317 1.98 -28.13 12.21
CA ARG A 317 0.94 -28.74 11.38
C ARG A 317 -0.30 -29.08 12.22
N GLU A 318 -0.09 -29.63 13.42
CA GLU A 318 -1.19 -29.93 14.34
C GLU A 318 -1.91 -28.67 14.83
N ALA A 319 -1.15 -27.65 15.24
CA ALA A 319 -1.67 -26.35 15.63
C ALA A 319 -2.56 -25.70 14.57
N GLY A 320 -2.13 -25.75 13.30
CA GLY A 320 -2.90 -25.20 12.19
C GLY A 320 -4.24 -25.91 11.99
N ASP A 321 -4.25 -27.24 12.08
CA ASP A 321 -5.45 -28.06 11.89
C ASP A 321 -6.44 -27.97 13.06
N TYR A 322 -5.94 -27.82 14.29
CA TYR A 322 -6.77 -27.68 15.49
C TYR A 322 -7.21 -26.23 15.74
N GLY A 323 -6.86 -25.29 14.85
CA GLY A 323 -7.23 -23.89 14.99
C GLY A 323 -6.63 -23.21 16.23
N ARG A 324 -5.42 -23.60 16.61
CA ARG A 324 -4.67 -22.98 17.71
C ARG A 324 -3.24 -22.72 17.25
N PRO A 325 -2.89 -21.51 16.80
CA PRO A 325 -1.57 -21.21 16.24
C PRO A 325 -0.41 -21.64 17.15
N ALA A 326 0.63 -22.22 16.56
CA ALA A 326 1.72 -22.90 17.28
C ALA A 326 2.51 -22.00 18.23
N ALA A 327 2.61 -20.70 17.95
CA ALA A 327 3.23 -19.71 18.84
C ALA A 327 2.50 -19.53 20.18
N MET A 328 1.29 -20.09 20.33
CA MET A 328 0.55 -20.18 21.60
C MET A 328 1.00 -21.35 22.49
N GLN A 329 1.90 -22.21 22.01
CA GLN A 329 2.42 -23.35 22.76
C GLN A 329 3.58 -22.90 23.65
N SER A 330 3.26 -22.53 24.90
CA SER A 330 4.26 -22.04 25.85
C SER A 330 5.36 -23.05 26.15
N GLY A 331 6.60 -22.57 26.20
CA GLY A 331 7.81 -23.38 26.42
C GLY A 331 8.27 -24.18 25.19
N SER A 332 7.63 -24.00 24.03
CA SER A 332 8.05 -24.66 22.79
C SER A 332 9.14 -23.88 22.05
N ILE A 333 9.93 -24.59 21.22
CA ILE A 333 10.88 -23.95 20.29
C ILE A 333 10.17 -22.97 19.34
N ILE A 334 8.92 -23.27 18.97
CA ILE A 334 8.15 -22.45 18.03
C ILE A 334 7.69 -21.14 18.63
N GLU A 335 7.32 -21.12 19.92
CA GLU A 335 7.07 -19.87 20.64
C GLU A 335 8.29 -18.95 20.57
N THR A 336 9.47 -19.48 20.88
CA THR A 336 10.73 -18.70 20.89
C THR A 336 11.06 -18.17 19.49
N VAL A 337 10.94 -19.03 18.47
CA VAL A 337 11.20 -18.66 17.07
C VAL A 337 10.27 -17.55 16.60
N PHE A 338 8.96 -17.66 16.84
CA PHE A 338 8.03 -16.62 16.43
C PHE A 338 8.16 -15.36 17.28
N GLU A 339 8.52 -15.46 18.56
CA GLU A 339 8.84 -14.29 19.37
C GLU A 339 10.01 -13.50 18.75
N GLU A 340 11.09 -14.17 18.36
CA GLU A 340 12.25 -13.54 17.73
C GLU A 340 11.89 -12.91 16.37
N ILE A 341 11.21 -13.65 15.50
CA ILE A 341 10.74 -13.15 14.20
C ILE A 341 9.83 -11.92 14.40
N THR A 342 8.91 -11.98 15.36
CA THR A 342 8.00 -10.87 15.66
C THR A 342 8.77 -9.64 16.14
N ARG A 343 9.76 -9.81 17.03
CA ARG A 343 10.64 -8.71 17.46
C ARG A 343 11.38 -8.08 16.30
N ASN A 344 11.89 -8.89 15.37
CA ASN A 344 12.57 -8.40 14.17
C ASN A 344 11.61 -7.63 13.26
N VAL A 345 10.39 -8.15 13.00
CA VAL A 345 9.37 -7.44 12.23
C VAL A 345 9.02 -6.09 12.87
N VAL A 346 8.77 -6.06 14.18
CA VAL A 346 8.46 -4.81 14.90
C VAL A 346 9.63 -3.82 14.81
N ARG A 347 10.88 -4.29 14.94
CA ARG A 347 12.08 -3.46 14.78
C ARG A 347 12.13 -2.80 13.40
N GLU A 348 11.88 -3.57 12.34
CA GLU A 348 11.90 -3.05 10.96
C GLU A 348 10.74 -2.08 10.71
N VAL A 349 9.57 -2.31 11.31
CA VAL A 349 8.45 -1.35 11.25
C VAL A 349 8.80 -0.03 11.92
N ILE A 350 9.42 -0.07 13.11
CA ILE A 350 9.87 1.13 13.82
C ILE A 350 10.91 1.88 13.00
N SER A 351 11.95 1.18 12.54
CA SER A 351 13.00 1.74 11.69
C SER A 351 12.43 2.41 10.43
N ARG A 352 11.49 1.74 9.75
CA ARG A 352 10.77 2.29 8.60
C ARG A 352 9.97 3.54 8.96
N ASN A 353 9.27 3.56 10.09
CA ASN A 353 8.44 4.70 10.50
C ASN A 353 9.27 5.91 10.94
N GLU A 354 10.49 5.70 11.42
CA GLU A 354 11.43 6.78 11.74
C GLU A 354 12.14 7.33 10.50
N SER A 355 12.41 6.48 9.50
CA SER A 355 13.20 6.83 8.31
C SER A 355 12.38 7.29 7.10
N LEU A 356 11.13 6.85 6.99
CA LEU A 356 10.26 7.12 5.84
C LEU A 356 8.96 7.81 6.27
N PRO A 357 8.38 8.67 5.41
CA PRO A 357 7.07 9.27 5.68
C PRO A 357 5.98 8.19 5.80
N ALA A 358 4.83 8.56 6.35
CA ALA A 358 3.66 7.69 6.40
C ALA A 358 3.33 7.15 4.99
N THR A 359 3.05 5.85 4.86
CA THR A 359 2.71 5.29 3.54
C THR A 359 1.41 5.92 3.04
N GLU A 360 1.38 6.25 1.76
CA GLU A 360 0.15 6.53 1.02
C GLU A 360 -0.22 5.31 0.19
N ALA A 361 -1.51 5.11 -0.06
CA ALA A 361 -1.93 4.05 -0.98
C ALA A 361 -1.43 4.36 -2.40
N VAL A 362 -1.03 3.33 -3.14
CA VAL A 362 -0.30 3.47 -4.40
C VAL A 362 -1.18 4.14 -5.47
N LYS A 363 -0.68 5.25 -6.04
CA LYS A 363 -1.35 6.00 -7.11
C LYS A 363 -0.95 5.42 -8.48
N ILE A 364 -1.94 5.01 -9.30
CA ILE A 364 -1.67 4.55 -10.67
C ILE A 364 -1.26 5.75 -11.53
N THR A 365 0.00 5.78 -11.97
CA THR A 365 0.49 6.79 -12.93
C THR A 365 0.42 6.32 -14.38
N THR A 366 0.29 5.00 -14.63
CA THR A 366 0.16 4.43 -15.99
C THR A 366 -0.60 3.10 -15.99
N MET A 367 -1.53 2.91 -16.94
CA MET A 367 -2.16 1.60 -17.25
C MET A 367 -1.26 0.68 -18.10
N ALA A 368 -0.01 1.06 -18.34
CA ALA A 368 0.93 0.23 -19.07
C ALA A 368 1.47 -0.85 -18.13
N GLY A 369 0.92 -2.06 -18.25
CA GLY A 369 1.55 -3.26 -17.70
C GLY A 369 3.01 -3.32 -18.15
N CYS A 370 3.85 -3.82 -17.24
CA CYS A 370 5.29 -4.05 -17.39
C CYS A 370 5.75 -4.07 -18.86
N SER A 371 6.38 -2.99 -19.30
CA SER A 371 7.04 -2.95 -20.60
C SER A 371 8.06 -4.08 -20.65
N ALA A 372 7.86 -5.03 -21.55
CA ALA A 372 8.81 -6.09 -21.81
C ALA A 372 10.18 -5.47 -22.07
N VAL A 373 11.20 -5.95 -21.36
CA VAL A 373 12.59 -5.52 -21.48
C VAL A 373 13.00 -5.61 -22.96
N ASN A 374 13.17 -4.46 -23.61
CA ASN A 374 13.81 -4.39 -24.91
C ASN A 374 15.30 -4.69 -24.71
N LYS A 375 15.70 -5.93 -24.97
CA LYS A 375 17.12 -6.28 -25.14
C LYS A 375 17.64 -5.57 -26.38
N LYS A 376 18.59 -4.65 -26.20
CA LYS A 376 19.54 -4.26 -27.25
C LYS A 376 20.81 -5.07 -27.08
#